data_AF-A0A947AE06-F1
#
_entry.id   AF-A0A947AE06-F1
#
_cell.length_a   1.000
_cell.length_b   1.000
_cell.length_c   1.000
_cell.angle_alpha   90.00
_cell.angle_beta   90.00
_cell.angle_gamma   90.00
#
_symmetry.space_group_name_H-M   'P 1'
#
loop_
_entity.id
_entity.type
_entity.pdbx_description
1 polymer ?
#
loop_
_entity_poly.entity_id
_entity_poly.type
_entity_poly.pdbx_seq_one_letter_code
_entity_poly.pdbx_strand_id
1 'polypeptide(L)'
;LSTYQSSRMFKKQKDQFANPIGGCVRETLKTLLPLLIKGGDSSVFSDPLSHLMHLRAVQEFSPSQAVAPISAVKHITREILETDKQSDALMAELYDFEFAVDLAVLAAFDLYVECREKVYKVRIGEIKSGAHIITDSACPSKALKNIPEIKKDNIE
;
A
#
# COMPACT_ATOMS: atom_id res chain seq x y z
N LEU A 1 -14.09 -2.82 0.62
CA LEU A 1 -13.48 -3.84 -0.27
C LEU A 1 -14.02 -3.84 -1.71
N SER A 2 -15.04 -3.02 -2.06
CA SER A 2 -15.57 -2.87 -3.43
C SER A 2 -14.67 -2.07 -4.38
N THR A 3 -13.63 -1.40 -3.86
CA THR A 3 -12.75 -0.50 -4.61
C THR A 3 -11.72 -1.21 -5.51
N TYR A 4 -11.63 -2.55 -5.46
CA TYR A 4 -10.75 -3.32 -6.34
C TYR A 4 -11.47 -3.74 -7.62
N GLN A 5 -10.97 -3.29 -8.77
CA GLN A 5 -11.38 -3.73 -10.11
C GLN A 5 -11.38 -5.27 -10.27
N SER A 6 -10.60 -6.00 -9.46
CA SER A 6 -10.47 -7.47 -9.46
C SER A 6 -11.06 -8.18 -8.23
N SER A 7 -12.12 -7.62 -7.61
CA SER A 7 -12.73 -8.14 -6.37
C SER A 7 -13.10 -9.64 -6.36
N ARG A 8 -13.41 -10.24 -7.52
CA ARG A 8 -13.71 -11.68 -7.66
C ARG A 8 -12.49 -12.58 -7.49
N MET A 9 -11.33 -12.17 -7.99
CA MET A 9 -10.07 -12.92 -7.91
C MET A 9 -9.50 -12.88 -6.50
N PHE A 10 -9.61 -11.72 -5.84
CA PHE A 10 -9.11 -11.49 -4.50
C PHE A 10 -9.66 -12.49 -3.46
N LYS A 11 -10.95 -12.86 -3.57
CA LYS A 11 -11.63 -13.74 -2.59
C LYS A 11 -11.46 -15.24 -2.86
N LYS A 12 -11.26 -15.66 -4.12
CA LYS A 12 -11.33 -17.08 -4.52
C LYS A 12 -9.98 -17.75 -4.69
N GLN A 13 -8.93 -16.98 -5.01
CA GLN A 13 -7.63 -17.54 -5.36
C GLN A 13 -6.63 -17.37 -4.20
N LYS A 14 -6.13 -18.49 -3.66
CA LYS A 14 -5.21 -18.51 -2.51
C LYS A 14 -3.74 -18.40 -2.91
N ASP A 15 -3.41 -18.84 -4.12
CA ASP A 15 -2.06 -18.77 -4.68
C ASP A 15 -1.57 -17.32 -4.80
N GLN A 16 -0.33 -17.06 -4.36
CA GLN A 16 0.25 -15.72 -4.28
C GLN A 16 0.65 -15.16 -5.65
N PHE A 17 0.95 -16.01 -6.63
CA PHE A 17 1.25 -15.57 -7.98
C PHE A 17 -0.03 -15.19 -8.73
N ALA A 18 -1.10 -15.95 -8.51
CA ALA A 18 -2.40 -15.71 -9.10
C ALA A 18 -3.24 -14.65 -8.36
N ASN A 19 -2.87 -14.30 -7.11
CA ASN A 19 -3.51 -13.25 -6.30
C ASN A 19 -2.48 -12.49 -5.43
N PRO A 20 -1.57 -11.71 -6.04
CA PRO A 20 -0.48 -11.05 -5.32
C PRO A 20 -0.99 -10.02 -4.31
N ILE A 21 -2.08 -9.34 -4.63
CA ILE A 21 -2.73 -8.38 -3.73
C ILE A 21 -3.26 -9.10 -2.48
N GLY A 22 -4.01 -10.20 -2.67
CA GLY A 22 -4.54 -10.98 -1.55
C GLY A 22 -3.45 -11.68 -0.74
N GLY A 23 -2.34 -12.07 -1.36
CA GLY A 23 -1.15 -12.58 -0.68
C GLY A 23 -0.53 -11.53 0.24
N CYS A 24 -0.24 -10.34 -0.30
CA CYS A 24 0.32 -9.21 0.47
C CYS A 24 -0.56 -8.85 1.68
N VAL A 25 -1.87 -8.70 1.49
CA VAL A 25 -2.78 -8.36 2.61
C VAL A 25 -2.76 -9.43 3.70
N ARG A 26 -2.76 -10.72 3.32
CA ARG A 26 -2.72 -11.83 4.29
C ARG A 26 -1.42 -11.83 5.08
N GLU A 27 -0.28 -11.65 4.42
CA GLU A 27 1.03 -11.67 5.08
C GLU A 27 1.20 -10.46 6.00
N THR A 28 0.78 -9.27 5.57
CA THR A 28 0.77 -8.08 6.43
C THR A 28 -0.10 -8.30 7.66
N LEU A 29 -1.32 -8.84 7.52
CA LEU A 29 -2.18 -9.09 8.68
C LEU A 29 -1.62 -10.16 9.62
N LYS A 30 -0.98 -11.20 9.07
CA LYS A 30 -0.35 -12.29 9.84
C LYS A 30 0.78 -11.77 10.74
N THR A 31 1.53 -10.79 10.26
CA THR A 31 2.64 -10.18 11.02
C THR A 31 2.19 -9.01 11.89
N LEU A 32 1.20 -8.24 11.46
CA LEU A 32 0.69 -7.07 12.18
C LEU A 32 -0.17 -7.45 13.39
N LEU A 33 -1.06 -8.44 13.27
CA LEU A 33 -2.04 -8.75 14.33
C LEU A 33 -1.39 -9.10 15.68
N PRO A 34 -0.34 -9.93 15.76
CA PRO A 34 0.35 -10.19 17.03
C PRO A 34 0.95 -8.94 17.68
N LEU A 35 1.41 -7.98 16.86
CA LEU A 35 1.95 -6.71 17.35
C LEU A 35 0.85 -5.79 17.90
N LEU A 36 -0.31 -5.77 17.24
CA LEU A 36 -1.48 -5.03 17.72
C LEU A 36 -1.98 -5.56 19.07
N ILE A 37 -1.94 -6.88 19.27
CA ILE A 37 -2.33 -7.52 20.54
C ILE A 37 -1.30 -7.21 21.63
N LYS A 38 -0.01 -7.31 21.31
CA LYS A 38 1.06 -7.01 22.28
C LYS A 38 1.11 -5.52 22.65
N GLY A 39 0.66 -4.65 21.75
CA GLY A 39 0.92 -3.23 21.81
C GLY A 39 2.38 -2.88 21.51
N GLY A 40 2.66 -1.58 21.44
CA GLY A 40 3.99 -1.06 21.13
C GLY A 40 3.95 0.39 20.69
N ASP A 41 5.11 0.95 20.39
CA ASP A 41 5.23 2.28 19.78
C ASP A 41 4.92 2.24 18.28
N SER A 42 4.82 3.41 17.64
CA SER A 42 4.52 3.48 16.21
C SER A 42 5.58 2.82 15.31
N SER A 43 6.83 2.66 15.77
CA SER A 43 7.94 2.18 14.95
C SER A 43 7.85 0.68 14.69
N VAL A 44 7.27 -0.09 15.61
CA VAL A 44 7.12 -1.55 15.45
C VAL A 44 6.14 -1.93 14.34
N PHE A 45 5.28 -1.01 13.91
CA PHE A 45 4.29 -1.26 12.86
C PHE A 45 4.81 -0.98 11.45
N SER A 46 5.91 -0.22 11.31
CA SER A 46 6.38 0.24 10.00
C SER A 46 6.75 -0.92 9.07
N ASP A 47 7.51 -1.90 9.58
CA ASP A 47 7.98 -3.03 8.78
C ASP A 47 6.83 -3.91 8.23
N PRO A 48 5.88 -4.40 9.06
CA PRO A 48 4.71 -5.14 8.57
C PRO A 48 3.87 -4.39 7.53
N LEU A 49 3.75 -3.07 7.70
CA LEU A 49 2.89 -2.21 6.89
C LEU A 49 3.55 -1.75 5.60
N SER A 50 4.88 -1.71 5.55
CA SER A 50 5.64 -1.16 4.42
C SER A 50 5.22 -1.77 3.08
N HIS A 51 5.16 -3.10 2.98
CA HIS A 51 4.81 -3.76 1.72
C HIS A 51 3.37 -3.46 1.28
N LEU A 52 2.43 -3.45 2.23
CA LEU A 52 1.05 -3.09 1.94
C LEU A 52 0.92 -1.64 1.49
N MET A 53 1.62 -0.70 2.12
CA MET A 53 1.55 0.72 1.76
C MET A 53 2.20 1.00 0.40
N HIS A 54 3.31 0.34 0.06
CA HIS A 54 3.89 0.39 -1.28
C HIS A 54 2.90 -0.08 -2.36
N LEU A 55 2.26 -1.24 -2.13
CA LEU A 55 1.23 -1.76 -3.03
C LEU A 55 0.08 -0.76 -3.17
N ARG A 56 -0.42 -0.21 -2.07
CA ARG A 56 -1.55 0.74 -2.11
C ARG A 56 -1.18 2.05 -2.80
N ALA A 57 0.07 2.51 -2.66
CA ALA A 57 0.55 3.74 -3.29
C ALA A 57 0.55 3.66 -4.83
N VAL A 58 0.91 2.51 -5.42
CA VAL A 58 0.85 2.34 -6.88
C VAL A 58 -0.57 2.14 -7.41
N GLN A 59 -1.53 1.80 -6.54
CA GLN A 59 -2.94 1.63 -6.90
C GLN A 59 -3.75 2.94 -6.88
N GLU A 60 -3.11 4.08 -6.64
CA GLU A 60 -3.71 5.43 -6.72
C GLU A 60 -4.91 5.68 -5.81
N PHE A 61 -4.98 4.98 -4.67
CA PHE A 61 -5.97 5.29 -3.64
C PHE A 61 -5.73 6.67 -3.02
N SER A 62 -6.77 7.34 -2.52
CA SER A 62 -6.54 8.44 -1.57
C SER A 62 -5.90 7.91 -0.26
N PRO A 63 -5.20 8.75 0.53
CA PRO A 63 -4.62 8.31 1.79
C PRO A 63 -5.61 7.61 2.72
N SER A 64 -6.82 8.14 2.86
CA SER A 64 -7.88 7.53 3.69
C SER A 64 -8.30 6.16 3.19
N GLN A 65 -8.42 5.97 1.88
CA GLN A 65 -8.73 4.68 1.27
C GLN A 65 -7.60 3.65 1.43
N ALA A 66 -6.34 4.10 1.44
CA ALA A 66 -5.18 3.25 1.59
C ALA A 66 -5.10 2.64 3.01
N VAL A 67 -5.34 3.45 4.04
CA VAL A 67 -5.20 3.03 5.45
C VAL A 67 -6.49 2.43 6.04
N ALA A 68 -7.65 2.70 5.43
CA ALA A 68 -8.96 2.20 5.89
C ALA A 68 -9.01 0.69 6.27
N PRO A 69 -8.35 -0.24 5.53
CA PRO A 69 -8.35 -1.65 5.92
C PRO A 69 -7.75 -1.94 7.30
N ILE A 70 -6.80 -1.13 7.75
CA ILE A 70 -6.14 -1.30 9.07
C ILE A 70 -7.12 -0.86 10.16
N SER A 71 -7.76 0.31 9.99
CA SER A 71 -8.79 0.78 10.93
C SER A 71 -10.01 -0.16 10.99
N ALA A 72 -10.33 -0.86 9.90
CA ALA A 72 -11.46 -1.78 9.86
C ALA A 72 -11.31 -2.98 10.82
N VAL A 73 -10.07 -3.30 11.22
CA VAL A 73 -9.80 -4.39 12.17
C VAL A 73 -10.52 -4.14 13.51
N LYS A 74 -10.62 -2.89 13.97
CA LYS A 74 -11.35 -2.55 15.21
C LYS A 74 -12.81 -3.00 15.17
N HIS A 75 -13.50 -2.68 14.07
CA HIS A 75 -14.90 -3.07 13.88
C HIS A 75 -15.08 -4.59 13.81
N ILE A 76 -14.18 -5.27 13.10
CA ILE A 76 -14.21 -6.73 12.96
C ILE A 76 -13.98 -7.41 14.32
N THR A 77 -13.00 -6.93 15.10
CA THR A 77 -12.72 -7.47 16.43
C THR A 77 -13.91 -7.29 17.37
N ARG A 78 -14.55 -6.11 17.39
CA ARG A 78 -15.76 -5.87 18.19
C ARG A 78 -16.90 -6.82 17.83
N GLU A 79 -17.19 -6.97 16.55
CA GLU A 79 -18.27 -7.86 16.07
C GLU A 79 -18.05 -9.32 16.50
N ILE A 80 -16.79 -9.78 16.46
CA ILE A 80 -16.42 -11.14 16.88
C ILE A 80 -16.59 -11.30 18.40
N LEU A 81 -16.09 -10.36 19.20
CA LEU A 81 -16.17 -10.43 20.67
C LEU A 81 -17.61 -10.30 21.17
N GLU A 82 -18.42 -9.41 20.60
CA GLU A 82 -19.84 -9.26 20.98
C GLU A 82 -20.67 -10.55 20.76
N THR A 83 -20.25 -11.40 19.83
CA THR A 83 -20.92 -12.68 19.53
C THR A 83 -20.54 -13.79 20.53
N ASP A 84 -19.42 -13.63 21.25
CA ASP A 84 -18.89 -14.64 22.18
C ASP A 84 -19.13 -14.25 23.64
N LYS A 85 -20.10 -14.91 24.29
CA LYS A 85 -20.48 -14.68 25.69
C LYS A 85 -19.38 -14.99 26.71
N GLN A 86 -18.27 -15.61 26.32
CA GLN A 86 -17.13 -15.89 27.21
C GLN A 86 -16.03 -14.82 27.14
N SER A 87 -16.20 -13.78 26.33
CA SER A 87 -15.17 -12.78 26.05
C SER A 87 -15.25 -11.49 26.88
N ASP A 88 -16.06 -11.46 27.95
CA ASP A 88 -16.18 -10.30 28.85
C ASP A 88 -14.84 -9.83 29.42
N ALA A 89 -13.91 -10.76 29.71
CA ALA A 89 -12.56 -10.42 30.18
C ALA A 89 -11.72 -9.72 29.11
N LEU A 90 -11.92 -10.02 27.83
CA LEU A 90 -11.19 -9.43 26.69
C LEU A 90 -11.68 -8.01 26.38
N MET A 91 -12.88 -7.64 26.80
CA MET A 91 -13.39 -6.27 26.65
C MET A 91 -12.55 -5.24 27.41
N ALA A 92 -11.87 -5.65 28.49
CA ALA A 92 -10.95 -4.80 29.23
C ALA A 92 -9.65 -4.51 28.44
N GLU A 93 -9.19 -5.47 27.63
CA GLU A 93 -7.97 -5.34 26.79
C GLU A 93 -8.27 -4.70 25.43
N LEU A 94 -9.54 -4.59 25.06
CA LEU A 94 -9.96 -4.07 23.76
C LEU A 94 -9.51 -2.62 23.52
N TYR A 95 -9.50 -1.79 24.57
CA TYR A 95 -9.05 -0.41 24.44
C TYR A 95 -7.58 -0.31 24.00
N ASP A 96 -6.69 -1.06 24.64
CA ASP A 96 -5.26 -1.05 24.33
C ASP A 96 -5.00 -1.58 22.90
N PHE A 97 -5.74 -2.62 22.49
CA PHE A 97 -5.73 -3.11 21.11
C PHE A 97 -6.16 -2.02 20.11
N GLU A 98 -7.27 -1.32 20.37
CA GLU A 98 -7.77 -0.28 19.49
C GLU A 98 -6.81 0.91 19.39
N PHE A 99 -6.20 1.27 20.52
CA PHE A 99 -5.16 2.28 20.55
C PHE A 99 -3.95 1.88 19.70
N ALA A 100 -3.50 0.62 19.80
CA ALA A 100 -2.43 0.09 18.95
C ALA A 100 -2.81 0.12 17.46
N VAL A 101 -4.08 -0.17 17.12
CA VAL A 101 -4.57 -0.04 15.74
C VAL A 101 -4.50 1.41 15.26
N ASP A 102 -4.85 2.38 16.10
CA ASP A 102 -4.77 3.80 15.73
C ASP A 102 -3.33 4.25 15.48
N LEU A 103 -2.37 3.81 16.32
CA LEU A 103 -0.94 4.03 16.07
C LEU A 103 -0.47 3.38 14.76
N ALA A 104 -0.91 2.16 14.47
CA ALA A 104 -0.59 1.48 13.22
C ALA A 104 -1.19 2.21 11.99
N VAL A 105 -2.38 2.80 12.11
CA VAL A 105 -2.98 3.63 11.05
C VAL A 105 -2.15 4.88 10.78
N LEU A 106 -1.65 5.54 11.82
CA LEU A 106 -0.77 6.71 11.67
C LEU A 106 0.55 6.31 10.97
N ALA A 107 1.19 5.23 11.42
CA ALA A 107 2.39 4.70 10.76
C ALA A 107 2.15 4.35 9.29
N ALA A 108 1.00 3.74 8.99
CA ALA A 108 0.60 3.41 7.63
C ALA A 108 0.40 4.64 6.76
N PHE A 109 -0.19 5.71 7.32
CA PHE A 109 -0.40 6.97 6.62
C PHE A 109 0.92 7.59 6.20
N ASP A 110 1.89 7.70 7.12
CA ASP A 110 3.21 8.27 6.84
C ASP A 110 3.93 7.47 5.75
N LEU A 111 3.95 6.14 5.88
CA LEU A 111 4.53 5.24 4.88
C LEU A 111 3.86 5.40 3.51
N TYR A 112 2.53 5.48 3.47
CA TYR A 112 1.79 5.65 2.23
C TYR A 112 2.14 6.97 1.54
N VAL A 113 2.19 8.07 2.29
CA VAL A 113 2.55 9.39 1.75
C VAL A 113 3.99 9.39 1.23
N GLU A 114 4.93 8.80 1.97
CA GLU A 114 6.32 8.64 1.53
C GLU A 114 6.39 7.85 0.21
N CYS A 115 5.63 6.76 0.10
CA CYS A 115 5.55 5.95 -1.13
C CYS A 115 4.98 6.76 -2.30
N ARG A 116 3.91 7.53 -2.08
CA ARG A 116 3.31 8.38 -3.13
C ARG A 116 4.26 9.48 -3.59
N GLU A 117 5.00 10.09 -2.66
CA GLU A 117 6.02 11.08 -3.01
C GLU A 117 7.12 10.46 -3.88
N LYS A 118 7.59 9.25 -3.56
CA LYS A 118 8.55 8.50 -4.38
C LYS A 118 7.99 8.23 -5.78
N VAL A 119 6.75 7.74 -5.89
CA VAL A 119 6.09 7.50 -7.18
C VAL A 119 6.05 8.78 -8.02
N TYR A 120 5.69 9.92 -7.41
CA TYR A 120 5.68 11.20 -8.12
C TYR A 120 7.07 11.67 -8.53
N LYS A 121 8.09 11.53 -7.67
CA LYS A 121 9.48 11.85 -8.01
C LYS A 121 9.97 11.04 -9.21
N VAL A 122 9.67 9.74 -9.24
CA VAL A 122 9.98 8.87 -10.38
C VAL A 122 9.29 9.38 -11.65
N ARG A 123 7.98 9.65 -11.59
CA ARG A 123 7.22 10.16 -12.75
C ARG A 123 7.77 11.49 -13.28
N ILE A 124 8.14 12.41 -12.41
CA ILE A 124 8.76 13.69 -12.80
C ILE A 124 10.13 13.43 -13.45
N GLY A 125 10.92 12.50 -12.93
CA GLY A 125 12.19 12.08 -13.50
C GLY A 125 12.06 11.53 -14.92
N GLU A 126 11.07 10.66 -15.15
CA GLU A 126 10.76 10.10 -16.48
C GLU A 126 10.35 11.16 -17.50
N ILE A 127 9.61 12.18 -17.07
CA ILE A 127 9.21 13.30 -17.91
C ILE A 127 10.44 14.14 -18.28
N LYS A 128 11.27 14.49 -17.29
CA LYS A 128 12.48 15.32 -17.47
C LYS A 128 13.54 14.64 -18.34
N SER A 129 13.72 13.33 -18.23
CA SER A 129 14.70 12.58 -19.02
C SER A 129 14.24 12.35 -20.46
N GLY A 130 12.97 12.58 -20.78
CA GLY A 130 12.38 12.23 -22.06
C GLY A 130 12.17 10.73 -22.26
N ALA A 131 12.43 9.88 -21.24
CA ALA A 131 12.24 8.44 -21.34
C ALA A 131 10.79 8.05 -21.67
N HIS A 132 9.81 8.82 -21.15
CA HIS A 132 8.39 8.63 -21.48
C HIS A 132 8.09 8.75 -22.98
N ILE A 133 8.91 9.50 -23.75
CA ILE A 133 8.76 9.62 -25.21
C ILE A 133 9.02 8.28 -25.88
N ILE A 134 9.88 7.44 -25.31
CA ILE A 134 10.23 6.12 -25.87
C ILE A 134 9.19 5.07 -25.46
N THR A 135 8.69 5.13 -24.22
CA THR A 135 7.77 4.12 -23.67
C THR A 135 6.31 4.35 -24.04
N ASP A 136 5.87 5.61 -24.12
CA ASP A 136 4.45 5.96 -24.27
C ASP A 136 4.10 6.39 -25.70
N SER A 137 5.08 6.47 -26.62
CA SER A 137 4.79 6.73 -28.03
C SER A 137 4.41 5.45 -28.77
N ALA A 138 3.34 5.54 -29.58
CA ALA A 138 2.79 4.41 -30.34
C ALA A 138 3.78 3.75 -31.33
N CYS A 139 4.95 4.36 -31.54
CA CYS A 139 6.07 3.77 -32.28
C CYS A 139 7.37 4.50 -31.92
N PRO A 140 8.30 3.86 -31.17
CA PRO A 140 9.57 4.48 -30.78
C PRO A 140 10.37 5.02 -31.98
N SER A 141 10.31 4.33 -33.12
CA SER A 141 10.97 4.72 -34.38
C SER A 141 10.43 6.01 -35.01
N LYS A 142 9.19 6.40 -34.72
CA LYS A 142 8.58 7.66 -35.20
C LYS A 142 8.86 8.82 -34.25
N ALA A 143 8.96 8.55 -32.95
CA ALA A 143 9.28 9.56 -31.94
C ALA A 143 10.75 10.01 -31.99
N LEU A 144 11.68 9.09 -32.31
CA LEU A 144 13.10 9.38 -32.51
C LEU A 144 13.37 10.35 -33.68
N LYS A 145 12.47 10.45 -34.67
CA LYS A 145 12.59 11.38 -35.81
C LYS A 145 12.37 12.85 -35.43
N ASN A 146 11.73 13.11 -34.29
CA ASN A 146 11.42 14.46 -33.81
C ASN A 146 12.43 14.96 -32.75
N ILE A 147 13.46 14.18 -32.43
CA ILE A 147 14.56 14.65 -31.59
C ILE A 147 15.47 15.48 -32.49
N PRO A 148 15.61 16.81 -32.29
CA PRO A 148 16.54 17.61 -33.07
C PRO A 148 17.95 17.03 -32.89
N GLU A 149 18.65 16.83 -34.01
CA GLU A 149 20.01 16.30 -33.99
C GLU A 149 20.86 17.12 -33.01
N ILE A 150 21.40 16.44 -31.99
CA ILE A 150 22.42 17.02 -31.14
C ILE A 150 23.61 17.25 -32.07
N LYS A 151 23.79 18.50 -32.53
CA LYS A 151 24.99 18.92 -33.24
C LYS A 151 26.18 18.53 -32.37
N LYS A 152 27.03 17.65 -32.90
CA LYS A 152 28.37 17.42 -32.37
C LYS A 152 29.11 18.74 -32.54
N ASP A 153 29.10 19.58 -31.52
CA ASP A 153 30.02 20.70 -31.45
C ASP A 153 31.44 20.14 -31.32
N ASN A 154 32.17 20.34 -32.41
CA ASN A 154 33.61 20.36 -32.62
C ASN A 154 34.49 20.04 -31.39
N ILE A 155 35.26 18.95 -31.51
CA ILE A 155 36.57 18.83 -30.88
C ILE A 155 37.55 18.62 -32.05
N GLU A 156 38.22 19.71 -32.45
CA GLU A 156 39.52 19.66 -33.13
C GLU A 156 40.60 19.17 -32.16
#